data_AF-A0A9P0G3N7-F1
#
_entry.id   AF-A0A9P0G3N7-F1
#
_cell.length_a   1.000
_cell.length_b   1.000
_cell.length_c   1.000
_cell.angle_alpha   90.00
_cell.angle_beta   90.00
_cell.angle_gamma   90.00
#
_symmetry.space_group_name_H-M   'P 1'
#
loop_
_entity.id
_entity.type
_entity.pdbx_description
1 polymer ?
#
loop_
_entity_poly.entity_id
_entity_poly.type
_entity_poly.pdbx_seq_one_letter_code
_entity_poly.pdbx_strand_id
1 'polypeptide(L)'
;MFLRNRYLQLMPDGTVNGTTDGNSAHTILQRATYRQVGLLTIQGVATCMYLCMDACGFHYANYLSDDCVFEEHIEENNYNTYSRIHSGKKTYLALDNRGKSRRTQIPMNRQLGNLSRYALTLTRRWEGHRIKHTQCPARRHHGKLKRPPPRHRNCLQFLHKQNLRMKRKRKKVNNPKKKRHPKGRRKHGNGTTTTTTEVSWDESTMSTMSTTTDIEFFRSATAQEAVGRA
;
A
#
# COMPACT_ATOMS: atom_id res chain seq x y z
N MET A 1 9.47 -21.16 -7.80
CA MET A 1 8.40 -20.23 -8.26
C MET A 1 9.00 -19.28 -9.28
N PHE A 2 8.33 -19.00 -10.39
CA PHE A 2 8.87 -18.20 -11.50
C PHE A 2 8.04 -16.93 -11.72
N LEU A 3 8.66 -15.76 -11.56
CA LEU A 3 8.03 -14.45 -11.70
C LEU A 3 8.95 -13.55 -12.50
N ARG A 4 8.38 -12.72 -13.38
CA ARG A 4 9.13 -11.74 -14.17
C ARG A 4 10.42 -12.29 -14.80
N ASN A 5 10.29 -13.42 -15.50
CA ASN A 5 11.39 -14.12 -16.20
C ASN A 5 12.52 -14.63 -15.28
N ARG A 6 12.26 -14.81 -13.98
CA ARG A 6 13.26 -15.26 -13.01
C ARG A 6 12.67 -16.23 -12.00
N TYR A 7 13.49 -17.15 -11.52
CA TYR A 7 13.18 -18.00 -10.38
C TYR A 7 13.38 -17.22 -9.09
N LEU A 8 12.35 -17.16 -8.27
CA LEU A 8 12.44 -16.59 -6.93
C LEU A 8 13.41 -17.41 -6.10
N GLN A 9 14.35 -16.74 -5.45
CA GLN A 9 15.29 -17.36 -4.53
C GLN A 9 15.28 -16.68 -3.16
N LEU A 10 15.46 -17.49 -2.12
CA LEU A 10 15.62 -17.03 -0.75
C LEU A 10 17.05 -17.29 -0.31
N MET A 11 17.82 -16.22 -0.13
CA MET A 11 19.23 -16.28 0.20
C MET A 11 19.45 -16.47 1.71
N PRO A 12 20.56 -17.12 2.15
CA PRO A 12 20.85 -17.34 3.57
C PRO A 12 21.04 -16.06 4.40
N ASP A 13 21.36 -14.94 3.75
CA ASP A 13 21.50 -13.61 4.35
C ASP A 13 20.13 -12.93 4.62
N GLY A 14 19.01 -13.58 4.27
CA GLY A 14 17.66 -13.04 4.39
C GLY A 14 17.21 -12.23 3.16
N THR A 15 18.03 -12.12 2.12
CA THR A 15 17.70 -11.38 0.90
C THR A 15 16.74 -12.18 0.02
N VAL A 16 15.75 -11.49 -0.56
CA VAL A 16 14.82 -12.05 -1.55
C VAL A 16 15.05 -11.37 -2.89
N ASN A 17 15.39 -12.16 -3.90
CA ASN A 17 15.62 -11.72 -5.26
C ASN A 17 15.26 -12.85 -6.25
N GLY A 18 15.51 -12.62 -7.52
CA GLY A 18 15.28 -13.56 -8.61
C GLY A 18 16.57 -13.86 -9.36
N THR A 19 16.75 -15.14 -9.66
CA THR A 19 17.86 -15.66 -10.47
C THR A 19 17.35 -16.25 -11.78
N THR A 20 18.20 -16.32 -12.79
CA THR A 20 17.93 -17.08 -14.03
C THR A 20 18.26 -18.56 -13.86
N ASP A 21 19.08 -18.91 -12.85
CA ASP A 21 19.44 -20.29 -12.55
C ASP A 21 18.32 -21.02 -11.79
N GLY A 22 17.50 -21.77 -12.53
CA GLY A 22 16.42 -22.59 -11.97
C GLY A 22 16.89 -23.87 -11.25
N ASN A 23 18.18 -24.21 -11.34
CA ASN A 23 18.74 -25.40 -10.68
C ASN A 23 19.37 -25.05 -9.32
N SER A 24 19.47 -23.77 -8.98
CA SER A 24 19.97 -23.32 -7.68
C SER A 24 19.11 -23.85 -6.54
N ALA A 25 19.76 -24.41 -5.51
CA ALA A 25 19.09 -24.91 -4.31
C ALA A 25 18.24 -23.84 -3.59
N HIS A 26 18.58 -22.56 -3.76
CA HIS A 26 17.85 -21.43 -3.16
C HIS A 26 16.52 -21.11 -3.86
N THR A 27 16.26 -21.67 -5.04
CA THR A 27 15.01 -21.48 -5.81
C THR A 27 13.93 -22.51 -5.50
N ILE A 28 14.29 -23.49 -4.67
CA ILE A 28 13.44 -24.62 -4.32
C ILE A 28 12.65 -24.22 -3.08
N LEU A 29 11.35 -24.09 -3.28
CA LEU A 29 10.43 -23.53 -2.30
C LEU A 29 9.35 -24.55 -1.97
N GLN A 30 9.08 -24.74 -0.69
CA GLN A 30 7.97 -25.51 -0.18
C GLN A 30 6.80 -24.57 0.12
N ARG A 31 5.64 -24.88 -0.45
CA ARG A 31 4.38 -24.20 -0.13
C ARG A 31 3.58 -25.07 0.83
N ALA A 32 3.05 -24.47 1.88
CA ALA A 32 2.19 -25.16 2.85
C ALA A 32 1.03 -24.28 3.27
N THR A 33 -0.18 -24.85 3.27
CA THR A 33 -1.40 -24.19 3.75
C THR A 33 -1.21 -23.78 5.22
N TYR A 34 -1.62 -22.57 5.56
CA TYR A 34 -1.48 -22.02 6.91
C TYR A 34 -2.84 -21.85 7.57
N ARG A 35 -3.17 -22.79 8.48
CA ARG A 35 -4.40 -22.87 9.29
C ARG A 35 -5.72 -23.02 8.51
N GLN A 36 -5.93 -22.25 7.45
CA GLN A 36 -7.15 -22.21 6.67
C GLN A 36 -6.87 -22.16 5.17
N VAL A 37 -7.87 -22.50 4.36
CA VAL A 37 -7.79 -22.48 2.89
C VAL A 37 -7.57 -21.04 2.41
N GLY A 38 -6.74 -20.88 1.37
CA GLY A 38 -6.41 -19.58 0.78
C GLY A 38 -5.26 -18.84 1.45
N LEU A 39 -4.86 -19.24 2.66
CA LEU A 39 -3.65 -18.75 3.33
C LEU A 39 -2.53 -19.79 3.24
N LEU A 40 -1.32 -19.35 2.93
CA LEU A 40 -0.16 -20.23 2.88
C LEU A 40 1.14 -19.57 3.31
N THR A 41 2.11 -20.42 3.57
CA THR A 41 3.50 -20.06 3.81
C THR A 41 4.36 -20.56 2.66
N ILE A 42 5.43 -19.82 2.36
CA ILE A 42 6.42 -20.17 1.34
C ILE A 42 7.76 -20.27 2.04
N GLN A 43 8.31 -21.48 2.11
CA GLN A 43 9.56 -21.78 2.79
C GLN A 43 10.67 -22.14 1.80
N GLY A 44 11.85 -21.57 1.97
CA GLY A 44 13.05 -21.97 1.25
C GLY A 44 13.57 -23.29 1.78
N VAL A 45 13.70 -24.27 0.91
CA VAL A 45 14.08 -25.63 1.28
C VAL A 45 15.54 -25.70 1.73
N ALA A 46 16.43 -24.96 1.07
CA ALA A 46 17.86 -24.91 1.41
C ALA A 46 18.16 -24.04 2.65
N THR A 47 17.41 -22.96 2.87
CA THR A 47 17.67 -22.00 3.96
C THR A 47 16.81 -22.21 5.19
N CYS A 48 15.74 -22.99 5.08
CA CYS A 48 14.70 -23.18 6.09
C CYS A 48 14.03 -21.89 6.57
N MET A 49 14.19 -20.79 5.82
CA MET A 49 13.56 -19.50 6.06
C MET A 49 12.26 -19.39 5.27
N TYR A 50 11.34 -18.59 5.77
CA TYR A 50 10.10 -18.27 5.12
C TYR A 50 10.25 -16.94 4.38
N LEU A 51 9.63 -16.86 3.20
CA LEU A 51 9.40 -15.59 2.52
C LEU A 51 8.45 -14.75 3.37
N CYS A 52 8.73 -13.47 3.55
CA CYS A 52 7.93 -12.57 4.36
C CYS A 52 7.81 -11.20 3.67
N MET A 53 6.71 -10.49 3.95
CA MET A 53 6.46 -9.13 3.50
C MET A 53 6.16 -8.21 4.67
N ASP A 54 6.93 -7.15 4.79
CA ASP A 54 6.69 -6.14 5.83
C ASP A 54 5.50 -5.23 5.48
N ALA A 55 5.07 -4.43 6.45
CA ALA A 55 4.00 -3.45 6.28
C ALA A 55 4.31 -2.35 5.24
N CYS A 56 5.59 -2.11 4.94
CA CYS A 56 6.00 -1.24 3.86
C CYS A 56 6.06 -1.93 2.50
N GLY A 57 5.85 -3.24 2.43
CA GLY A 57 5.87 -4.03 1.21
C GLY A 57 7.25 -4.39 0.70
N PHE A 58 8.23 -4.52 1.59
CA PHE A 58 9.53 -5.11 1.29
C PHE A 58 9.51 -6.62 1.53
N HIS A 59 10.12 -7.35 0.61
CA HIS A 59 10.26 -8.80 0.68
C HIS A 59 11.58 -9.15 1.38
N TYR A 60 11.52 -10.09 2.31
CA TYR A 60 12.69 -10.60 3.01
C TYR A 60 12.45 -12.05 3.41
N ALA A 61 13.53 -12.79 3.69
CA ALA A 61 13.46 -14.14 4.20
C ALA A 61 13.80 -14.14 5.70
N ASN A 62 12.99 -14.79 6.53
CA ASN A 62 13.22 -14.89 7.96
C ASN A 62 12.50 -16.12 8.56
N TYR A 63 12.65 -16.33 9.86
CA TYR A 63 11.82 -17.26 10.61
C TYR A 63 10.32 -16.93 10.47
N LEU A 64 9.49 -17.97 10.58
CA LEU A 64 8.04 -17.85 10.49
C LEU A 64 7.55 -16.75 11.43
N SER A 65 6.82 -15.81 10.85
CA SER A 65 6.14 -14.71 11.51
C SER A 65 4.83 -14.46 10.80
N ASP A 66 3.97 -13.62 11.37
CA ASP A 66 2.73 -13.18 10.71
C ASP A 66 3.03 -12.54 9.34
N ASP A 67 4.23 -11.96 9.21
CA ASP A 67 4.74 -11.38 7.97
C ASP A 67 4.96 -12.37 6.83
N CYS A 68 4.96 -13.66 7.13
CA CYS A 68 5.28 -14.73 6.19
C CYS A 68 4.06 -15.52 5.72
N VAL A 69 2.85 -15.03 6.03
CA VAL A 69 1.58 -15.64 5.62
C VAL A 69 1.02 -14.85 4.43
N PHE A 70 0.70 -15.56 3.35
CA PHE A 70 0.23 -14.97 2.10
C PHE A 70 -1.15 -15.48 1.76
N GLU A 71 -1.96 -14.59 1.20
CA GLU A 71 -3.14 -14.92 0.42
C GLU A 71 -2.70 -15.32 -0.99
N GLU A 72 -3.09 -16.52 -1.41
CA GLU A 72 -2.94 -16.99 -2.79
C GLU A 72 -4.23 -16.73 -3.56
N HIS A 73 -4.08 -16.16 -4.75
CA HIS A 73 -5.19 -15.95 -5.68
C HIS A 73 -4.79 -16.47 -7.06
N ILE A 74 -5.70 -17.22 -7.70
CA ILE A 74 -5.54 -17.69 -9.07
C ILE A 74 -6.16 -16.61 -9.97
N GLU A 75 -5.34 -16.03 -10.84
CA GLU A 75 -5.80 -15.05 -11.82
C GLU A 75 -6.39 -15.75 -13.05
N GLU A 76 -7.17 -15.01 -13.85
CA GLU A 76 -7.86 -15.51 -15.05
C GLU A 76 -6.92 -16.15 -16.09
N ASN A 77 -5.65 -15.74 -16.10
CA ASN A 77 -4.62 -16.28 -16.98
C ASN A 77 -3.93 -17.54 -16.44
N ASN A 78 -4.47 -18.19 -15.41
CA ASN A 78 -3.89 -19.36 -14.72
C ASN A 78 -2.53 -19.10 -14.06
N TYR A 79 -2.17 -17.83 -13.83
CA TYR A 79 -1.04 -17.48 -12.97
C TYR A 79 -1.52 -17.25 -11.55
N ASN A 80 -0.64 -17.45 -10.59
CA ASN A 80 -0.92 -17.17 -9.19
C ASN A 80 -0.40 -15.79 -8.80
N THR A 81 -1.11 -15.10 -7.93
CA THR A 81 -0.60 -13.95 -7.20
C THR A 81 -0.54 -14.27 -5.71
N TYR A 82 0.53 -13.79 -5.07
CA TYR A 82 0.73 -13.94 -3.63
C TYR A 82 0.71 -12.57 -3.01
N SER A 83 -0.14 -12.37 -2.01
CA SER A 83 -0.36 -11.05 -1.45
C SER A 83 -0.55 -11.07 0.06
N ARG A 84 -0.43 -9.91 0.67
CA ARG A 84 -0.69 -9.70 2.08
C ARG A 84 -1.30 -8.33 2.31
N ILE A 85 -2.31 -8.29 3.16
CA ILE A 85 -3.03 -7.07 3.49
C ILE A 85 -2.47 -6.50 4.79
N HIS A 86 -2.04 -5.24 4.76
CA HIS A 86 -1.60 -4.52 5.93
C HIS A 86 -2.23 -3.12 5.96
N SER A 87 -2.94 -2.80 7.05
CA SER A 87 -3.53 -1.46 7.27
C SER A 87 -4.33 -0.92 6.07
N GLY A 88 -5.15 -1.77 5.44
CA GLY A 88 -5.99 -1.41 4.29
C GLY A 88 -5.25 -1.31 2.94
N LYS A 89 -4.01 -1.79 2.87
CA LYS A 89 -3.22 -1.86 1.64
C LYS A 89 -2.86 -3.31 1.33
N LYS A 90 -3.08 -3.72 0.09
CA LYS A 90 -2.70 -5.04 -0.42
C LYS A 90 -1.31 -4.95 -1.04
N THR A 91 -0.38 -5.75 -0.56
CA THR A 91 0.99 -5.84 -1.06
C THR A 91 1.17 -7.17 -1.75
N TYR A 92 1.79 -7.16 -2.94
CA TYR A 92 2.02 -8.34 -3.74
C TYR A 92 3.50 -8.75 -3.73
N LEU A 93 3.74 -10.06 -3.79
CA LEU A 93 5.03 -10.62 -4.15
C LEU A 93 5.38 -10.20 -5.56
N ALA A 94 6.50 -9.50 -5.74
CA ALA A 94 6.88 -8.99 -7.04
C ALA A 94 8.40 -8.83 -7.20
N LEU A 95 8.86 -9.03 -8.44
CA LEU A 95 10.24 -8.79 -8.86
C LEU A 95 10.28 -7.69 -9.92
N ASP A 96 11.36 -6.91 -9.96
CA ASP A 96 11.63 -5.98 -11.05
C ASP A 96 12.28 -6.70 -12.25
N ASN A 97 12.56 -5.94 -13.33
CA ASN A 97 13.19 -6.48 -14.54
C ASN A 97 14.61 -7.02 -14.28
N ARG A 98 15.28 -6.51 -13.24
CA ARG A 98 16.62 -6.88 -12.82
C ARG A 98 16.63 -8.03 -11.82
N GLY A 99 15.46 -8.55 -11.44
CA GLY A 99 15.31 -9.61 -10.45
C GLY A 99 15.44 -9.16 -9.02
N LYS A 100 15.42 -7.86 -8.73
CA LYS A 100 15.36 -7.38 -7.34
C LYS A 100 13.91 -7.43 -6.86
N SER A 101 13.75 -7.63 -5.55
CA SER A 101 12.46 -7.45 -4.87
C SER A 101 11.89 -6.06 -5.21
N ARG A 102 10.62 -6.04 -5.64
CA ARG A 102 9.90 -4.81 -6.02
C ARG A 102 8.74 -4.58 -5.07
N ARG A 103 8.74 -3.44 -4.39
CA ARG A 103 7.59 -3.00 -3.60
C ARG A 103 6.37 -2.75 -4.50
N THR A 104 5.36 -3.60 -4.36
CA THR A 104 4.10 -3.52 -5.12
C THR A 104 2.94 -3.47 -4.14
N GLN A 105 2.64 -2.26 -3.65
CA GLN A 105 1.60 -2.03 -2.66
C GLN A 105 0.51 -1.14 -3.27
N ILE A 106 -0.74 -1.62 -3.23
CA ILE A 106 -1.91 -0.92 -3.76
C ILE A 106 -3.01 -0.82 -2.69
N PRO A 107 -3.92 0.17 -2.78
CA PRO A 107 -5.13 0.18 -1.97
C PRO A 107 -5.96 -1.08 -2.23
N MET A 108 -6.68 -1.61 -1.23
CA MET A 108 -7.48 -2.83 -1.39
C MET A 108 -8.54 -2.74 -2.50
N ASN A 109 -9.09 -1.55 -2.74
CA ASN A 109 -10.14 -1.33 -3.73
C ASN A 109 -9.59 -1.19 -5.16
N ARG A 110 -8.27 -1.24 -5.33
CA ARG A 110 -7.62 -1.09 -6.64
C ARG A 110 -7.15 -2.45 -7.12
N GLN A 111 -7.41 -2.76 -8.39
CA GLN A 111 -6.86 -3.94 -9.05
C GLN A 111 -5.39 -3.74 -9.47
N LEU A 112 -4.71 -4.83 -9.74
CA LEU A 112 -3.26 -4.85 -10.02
C LEU A 112 -2.91 -4.10 -11.33
N GLY A 113 -3.74 -4.22 -12.37
CA GLY A 113 -3.57 -3.56 -13.67
C GLY A 113 -2.16 -3.76 -14.24
N ASN A 114 -1.51 -2.68 -14.70
CA ASN A 114 -0.16 -2.70 -15.28
C ASN A 114 0.96 -3.20 -14.34
N LEU A 115 0.67 -3.39 -13.04
CA LEU A 115 1.61 -3.97 -12.09
C LEU A 115 1.57 -5.50 -12.08
N SER A 116 0.56 -6.12 -12.69
CA SER A 116 0.40 -7.59 -12.74
C SER A 116 1.64 -8.28 -13.30
N ARG A 117 2.24 -7.73 -14.36
CA ARG A 117 3.49 -8.23 -14.98
C ARG A 117 4.70 -8.39 -14.06
N TYR A 118 4.66 -7.83 -12.86
CA TYR A 118 5.73 -7.97 -11.86
C TYR A 118 5.40 -9.01 -10.79
N ALA A 119 4.13 -9.35 -10.62
CA ALA A 119 3.61 -10.16 -9.51
C ALA A 119 3.01 -11.50 -9.94
N LEU A 120 2.68 -11.67 -11.22
CA LEU A 120 2.22 -12.94 -11.76
C LEU A 120 3.31 -14.00 -11.59
N THR A 121 2.91 -15.10 -10.96
CA THR A 121 3.79 -16.20 -10.57
C THR A 121 3.34 -17.50 -11.21
N LEU A 122 4.27 -18.15 -11.91
CA LEU A 122 4.11 -19.52 -12.35
C LEU A 122 4.72 -20.46 -11.31
N THR A 123 3.91 -21.38 -10.79
CA THR A 123 4.37 -22.43 -9.88
C THR A 123 4.62 -23.70 -10.66
N ARG A 124 5.89 -24.09 -10.75
CA ARG A 124 6.31 -25.36 -11.34
C ARG A 124 6.64 -26.35 -10.24
N ARG A 125 6.24 -27.60 -10.42
CA ARG A 125 6.67 -28.71 -9.56
C ARG A 125 8.18 -28.90 -9.73
N TRP A 126 8.86 -29.20 -8.63
CA TRP A 126 10.27 -29.56 -8.64
C TRP A 126 10.41 -31.05 -8.95
N GLU A 127 11.16 -31.40 -10.00
CA GLU A 127 11.31 -32.77 -10.51
C GLU A 127 12.64 -33.43 -10.09
N GLY A 128 13.43 -32.76 -9.24
CA GLY A 128 14.79 -33.21 -8.94
C GLY A 128 14.86 -34.37 -7.93
N HIS A 129 15.54 -35.46 -8.33
CA HIS A 129 15.77 -36.68 -7.55
C HIS A 129 16.74 -36.57 -6.35
N ARG A 130 17.39 -35.42 -6.11
CA ARG A 130 18.51 -35.32 -5.14
C ARG A 130 18.20 -34.69 -3.79
N ILE A 131 17.02 -34.12 -3.60
CA ILE A 131 16.67 -33.51 -2.31
C ILE A 131 15.91 -34.54 -1.51
N LYS A 132 16.67 -35.43 -0.85
CA LYS A 132 16.14 -36.23 0.24
C LYS A 132 15.58 -35.23 1.25
N HIS A 133 14.26 -35.14 1.31
CA HIS A 133 13.46 -34.31 2.23
C HIS A 133 14.33 -33.55 3.22
N THR A 134 14.70 -32.32 2.86
CA THR A 134 15.38 -31.37 3.74
C THR A 134 14.36 -31.07 4.83
N GLN A 135 14.36 -31.93 5.86
CA GLN A 135 13.65 -31.74 7.09
C GLN A 135 14.33 -30.57 7.78
N CYS A 136 13.97 -29.36 7.34
CA CYS A 136 14.08 -28.19 8.18
C CYS A 136 13.55 -28.64 9.55
N PRO A 137 14.37 -28.59 10.61
CA PRO A 137 14.02 -29.21 11.87
C PRO A 137 12.66 -28.69 12.29
N ALA A 138 11.76 -29.60 12.70
CA ALA A 138 10.44 -29.26 13.19
C ALA A 138 10.58 -28.42 14.46
N ARG A 139 10.86 -27.13 14.29
CA ARG A 139 11.00 -26.19 15.40
C ARG A 139 9.59 -25.99 15.93
N ARG A 140 9.26 -26.70 17.01
CA ARG A 140 8.01 -26.53 17.75
C ARG A 140 7.82 -25.04 18.03
N HIS A 141 6.79 -24.46 17.44
CA HIS A 141 6.53 -23.01 17.46
C HIS A 141 5.93 -22.55 18.80
N HIS A 142 6.54 -22.91 19.92
CA HIS A 142 6.12 -22.46 21.26
C HIS A 142 6.80 -21.14 21.69
N GLY A 143 7.52 -20.47 20.78
CA GLY A 143 8.15 -19.17 21.04
C GLY A 143 7.44 -18.04 20.32
N LYS A 144 7.36 -16.86 20.97
CA LYS A 144 6.94 -15.59 20.34
C LYS A 144 7.73 -15.41 19.03
N LEU A 145 7.01 -15.09 17.95
CA LEU A 145 7.57 -14.87 16.61
C LEU A 145 8.81 -13.97 16.69
N LYS A 146 9.92 -14.39 16.07
CA LYS A 146 11.17 -13.61 16.09
C LYS A 146 10.97 -12.27 15.39
N ARG A 147 11.54 -11.20 15.95
CA ARG A 147 11.49 -9.85 15.36
C ARG A 147 12.16 -9.86 13.97
N PRO A 148 11.63 -9.10 13.00
CA PRO A 148 12.23 -8.99 11.67
C PRO A 148 13.66 -8.42 11.74
N PRO A 149 14.55 -8.76 10.77
CA PRO A 149 15.93 -8.29 10.76
C PRO A 149 16.00 -6.75 10.77
N PRO A 150 17.09 -6.16 11.27
CA PRO A 150 17.26 -4.71 11.39
C PRO A 150 17.58 -4.05 10.04
N ARG A 151 16.69 -4.23 9.05
CA ARG A 151 16.59 -3.39 7.86
C ARG A 151 15.12 -3.18 7.54
N HIS A 152 14.52 -2.22 8.26
CA HIS A 152 13.50 -1.27 7.78
C HIS A 152 13.20 -0.20 8.85
N ARG A 153 14.23 0.33 9.52
CA ARG A 153 14.10 1.32 10.63
C ARG A 153 13.20 2.51 10.27
N ASN A 154 13.27 2.94 9.01
CA ASN A 154 12.47 4.05 8.48
C ASN A 154 11.00 3.68 8.22
N CYS A 155 10.70 2.41 7.92
CA CYS A 155 9.33 1.95 7.69
C CYS A 155 8.50 2.00 8.99
N LEU A 156 9.00 1.36 10.05
CA LEU A 156 8.30 1.29 11.33
C LEU A 156 8.17 2.67 11.97
N GLN A 157 9.21 3.52 11.86
CA GLN A 157 9.10 4.93 12.27
C GLN A 157 8.06 5.69 11.44
N PHE A 158 7.99 5.47 10.13
CA PHE A 158 6.98 6.09 9.28
C PHE A 158 5.57 5.64 9.67
N LEU A 159 5.35 4.33 9.84
CA LEU A 159 4.07 3.78 10.28
C LEU A 159 3.69 4.29 11.68
N HIS A 160 4.64 4.36 12.61
CA HIS A 160 4.43 4.92 13.94
C HIS A 160 4.04 6.41 13.86
N LYS A 161 4.76 7.22 13.06
CA LYS A 161 4.42 8.63 12.81
C LYS A 161 3.05 8.79 12.16
N GLN A 162 2.69 7.93 11.20
CA GLN A 162 1.36 7.93 10.57
C GLN A 162 0.27 7.59 11.59
N ASN A 163 0.46 6.56 12.41
CA ASN A 163 -0.48 6.17 13.46
C ASN A 163 -0.68 7.27 14.51
N LEU A 164 0.40 7.94 14.92
CA LEU A 164 0.33 9.11 15.80
C LEU A 164 -0.44 10.28 15.14
N ARG A 165 -0.24 10.52 13.85
CA ARG A 165 -0.97 11.55 13.09
C ARG A 165 -2.47 11.24 13.00
N MET A 166 -2.84 9.98 12.76
CA MET A 166 -4.24 9.54 12.72
C MET A 166 -4.91 9.62 14.09
N LYS A 167 -4.21 9.22 15.17
CA LYS A 167 -4.68 9.42 16.56
C LYS A 167 -4.91 10.89 16.88
N ARG A 168 -4.00 11.79 16.47
CA ARG A 168 -4.16 13.25 16.62
C ARG A 168 -5.37 13.78 15.86
N LYS A 169 -5.61 13.32 14.62
CA LYS A 169 -6.79 13.69 13.83
C LYS A 169 -8.08 13.25 14.50
N ARG A 170 -8.19 11.98 14.94
CA ARG A 170 -9.35 11.47 15.69
C ARG A 170 -9.60 12.26 16.97
N LYS A 171 -8.55 12.58 17.74
CA LYS A 171 -8.67 13.40 18.96
C LYS A 171 -9.15 14.83 18.65
N LYS A 172 -8.80 15.40 17.50
CA LYS A 172 -9.27 16.73 17.05
C LYS A 172 -10.74 16.72 16.59
N VAL A 173 -11.18 15.64 15.94
CA VAL A 173 -12.59 15.43 15.55
C VAL A 173 -13.47 15.21 16.78
N ASN A 174 -12.99 14.41 17.74
CA ASN A 174 -13.74 14.12 18.97
C ASN A 174 -13.71 15.27 19.99
N ASN A 175 -12.90 16.31 19.78
CA ASN A 175 -12.88 17.50 20.64
C ASN A 175 -12.59 18.78 19.84
N PRO A 176 -13.60 19.35 19.15
CA PRO A 176 -13.43 20.50 18.26
C PRO A 176 -13.12 21.83 18.99
N LYS A 177 -13.16 21.89 20.33
CA LYS A 177 -13.05 23.14 21.13
C LYS A 177 -11.62 23.67 21.38
N LYS A 178 -10.65 23.39 20.50
CA LYS A 178 -9.37 24.15 20.48
C LYS A 178 -9.10 24.73 19.09
N LYS A 179 -9.97 25.66 18.67
CA LYS A 179 -9.55 26.69 17.71
C LYS A 179 -8.49 27.53 18.42
N ARG A 180 -7.28 27.56 17.86
CA ARG A 180 -6.23 28.48 18.31
C ARG A 180 -6.80 29.89 18.30
N HIS A 181 -6.78 30.58 19.44
CA HIS A 181 -6.92 32.03 19.44
C HIS A 181 -5.83 32.59 18.52
N PRO A 182 -6.13 33.57 17.65
CA PRO A 182 -5.09 34.27 16.91
C PRO A 182 -4.15 34.88 17.95
N LYS A 183 -2.85 34.60 17.84
CA LYS A 183 -1.87 35.28 18.68
C LYS A 183 -1.97 36.77 18.36
N GLY A 184 -2.41 37.55 19.33
CA GLY A 184 -2.43 39.01 19.25
C GLY A 184 -1.04 39.50 18.81
N ARG A 185 -1.04 40.25 17.70
CA ARG A 185 0.13 40.94 17.19
C ARG A 185 0.57 41.93 18.28
N ARG A 186 1.72 41.66 18.92
CA ARG A 186 2.35 42.64 19.82
C ARG A 186 2.69 43.88 18.98
N LYS A 187 1.94 44.97 19.18
CA LYS A 187 2.35 46.31 18.75
C LYS A 187 3.52 46.71 19.65
N HIS A 188 4.70 46.89 19.06
CA HIS A 188 5.72 47.72 19.66
C HIS A 188 5.23 49.17 19.56
N GLY A 189 4.99 49.80 20.71
CA GLY A 189 4.89 51.24 20.78
C GLY A 189 6.30 51.83 20.76
N ASN A 190 6.47 52.92 20.03
CA ASN A 190 7.38 54.04 20.30
C ASN A 190 6.85 55.25 19.49
N GLY A 191 6.83 56.43 20.11
CA GLY A 191 6.35 57.71 19.57
C GLY A 191 7.09 58.12 18.29
N THR A 192 6.60 59.10 17.51
CA THR A 192 6.61 60.53 17.84
C THR A 192 5.83 61.30 16.73
N THR A 193 5.09 62.36 17.11
CA THR A 193 4.49 63.52 16.37
C THR A 193 4.30 63.44 14.83
N THR A 194 3.21 63.92 14.20
CA THR A 194 2.75 65.32 14.15
C THR A 194 1.44 65.43 13.32
N THR A 195 0.58 66.40 13.67
CA THR A 195 -0.24 67.28 12.79
C THR A 195 -1.41 66.71 11.96
N THR A 196 -2.61 67.09 12.40
CA THR A 196 -3.83 67.53 11.67
C THR A 196 -4.11 66.96 10.28
N THR A 197 -5.32 66.41 10.09
CA THR A 197 -6.46 67.13 9.45
C THR A 197 -7.64 66.16 9.34
N GLU A 198 -8.78 66.64 9.79
CA GLU A 198 -10.10 66.04 9.66
C GLU A 198 -10.52 66.05 8.19
N VAL A 199 -11.12 64.96 7.69
CA VAL A 199 -12.19 65.07 6.68
C VAL A 199 -13.12 63.85 6.81
N SER A 200 -14.31 64.10 7.36
CA SER A 200 -15.53 63.33 7.16
C SER A 200 -16.06 63.60 5.76
N TRP A 201 -16.58 62.59 5.06
CA TRP A 201 -17.71 62.73 4.12
C TRP A 201 -18.43 61.39 4.00
N ASP A 202 -19.64 61.36 4.54
CA ASP A 202 -20.67 60.39 4.24
C ASP A 202 -21.49 60.85 3.03
N GLU A 203 -22.30 59.91 2.54
CA GLU A 203 -23.59 60.11 1.86
C GLU A 203 -23.64 59.95 0.33
N SER A 204 -24.05 58.74 -0.04
CA SER A 204 -25.23 58.44 -0.87
C SER A 204 -25.71 59.47 -1.90
N THR A 205 -25.78 59.06 -3.16
CA THR A 205 -26.88 59.46 -4.04
C THR A 205 -27.14 58.42 -5.12
N MET A 206 -28.43 58.25 -5.40
CA MET A 206 -29.09 57.21 -6.19
C MET A 206 -29.02 57.41 -7.71
N SER A 207 -29.19 56.28 -8.43
CA SER A 207 -29.87 56.10 -9.74
C SER A 207 -29.24 56.76 -10.98
N THR A 208 -29.31 56.25 -12.23
CA THR A 208 -30.40 55.59 -12.99
C THR A 208 -29.83 55.07 -14.34
N MET A 209 -30.28 53.87 -14.77
CA MET A 209 -30.60 53.34 -16.13
C MET A 209 -29.57 53.49 -17.30
N SER A 210 -29.41 52.61 -18.31
CA SER A 210 -30.35 51.78 -19.10
C SER A 210 -29.60 50.72 -19.96
N THR A 211 -30.27 49.57 -20.20
CA THR A 211 -30.37 48.73 -21.43
C THR A 211 -29.09 48.30 -22.20
N THR A 212 -28.88 47.03 -22.59
CA THR A 212 -29.65 46.34 -23.65
C THR A 212 -29.39 44.81 -23.75
N THR A 213 -30.44 44.13 -24.23
CA THR A 213 -30.52 42.92 -25.10
C THR A 213 -30.37 41.50 -24.54
N ASP A 214 -31.49 40.79 -24.70
CA ASP A 214 -31.82 39.38 -24.52
C ASP A 214 -31.05 38.40 -25.45
N ILE A 215 -31.02 37.11 -25.05
CA ILE A 215 -31.47 35.96 -25.85
C ILE A 215 -31.77 34.78 -24.91
N GLU A 216 -32.97 34.23 -25.07
CA GLU A 216 -33.64 33.11 -24.40
C GLU A 216 -32.90 31.76 -24.55
N PHE A 217 -32.87 30.83 -23.59
CA PHE A 217 -33.92 29.94 -23.05
C PHE A 217 -34.50 28.93 -24.06
N PHE A 218 -34.19 27.64 -23.87
CA PHE A 218 -35.12 26.53 -24.17
C PHE A 218 -34.84 25.32 -23.25
N ARG A 219 -35.79 25.08 -22.31
CA ARG A 219 -36.19 23.76 -21.79
C ARG A 219 -37.09 23.12 -22.88
N SER A 220 -37.32 21.83 -23.09
CA SER A 220 -37.47 20.65 -22.22
C SER A 220 -37.93 19.46 -23.10
N ALA A 221 -37.64 18.22 -22.65
CA ALA A 221 -38.46 16.99 -22.75
C ALA A 221 -38.89 16.49 -24.18
N THR A 222 -39.11 15.21 -24.47
CA THR A 222 -39.94 14.18 -23.80
C THR A 222 -39.59 12.76 -24.26
N ALA A 223 -39.99 11.79 -23.44
CA ALA A 223 -39.94 10.34 -23.61
C ALA A 223 -41.10 9.77 -24.47
N GLN A 224 -40.97 8.51 -24.91
CA GLN A 224 -41.93 7.38 -24.94
C GLN A 224 -41.42 6.31 -25.95
N GLU A 225 -41.05 5.09 -25.55
CA GLU A 225 -41.86 3.88 -25.27
C GLU A 225 -42.63 3.27 -26.46
N ALA A 226 -42.28 2.02 -26.82
CA ALA A 226 -43.14 0.91 -27.30
C ALA A 226 -42.26 -0.35 -27.48
N VAL A 227 -42.40 -1.44 -26.70
CA VAL A 227 -43.28 -2.63 -26.91
C VAL A 227 -43.03 -3.30 -28.27
N GLY A 228 -42.78 -4.59 -28.46
CA GLY A 228 -42.83 -5.82 -27.66
C GLY A 228 -43.08 -7.02 -28.63
N ARG A 229 -42.63 -8.22 -28.24
CA ARG A 229 -42.96 -9.58 -28.76
C ARG A 229 -42.52 -10.00 -30.18
N ALA A 230 -41.73 -11.06 -30.25
CA ALA A 230 -42.21 -12.44 -30.43
C ALA A 230 -41.19 -13.42 -29.82
#